data_AF-A0A2I4AL36-F1
#
_entry.id   AF-A0A2I4AL36-F1
#
_cell.length_a   1.000
_cell.length_b   1.000
_cell.length_c   1.000
_cell.angle_alpha   90.00
_cell.angle_beta   90.00
_cell.angle_gamma   90.00
#
_symmetry.space_group_name_H-M   'P 1'
#
loop_
_entity.id
_entity.type
_entity.pdbx_description
1 polymer ?
#
loop_
_entity_poly.entity_id
_entity_poly.type
_entity_poly.pdbx_seq_one_letter_code
_entity_poly.pdbx_strand_id
1 'polypeptide(L)'
;MKCDSDGDNYGASCVFTCSGGHELQGSAARVCQYGLTWSGSDTVCAPMNINVGVRTAAALLDQFYEKRRLLIISAPTAANHNYRFQMTNLQHAQCGLDLRHVTVIEVVGTYPAQVGRIRHRLLPPGLALQLRLLLRIPQRSFQMVLVDKQGLDKQRYPFPITAAELFTTIDTFPLRKDEMVLQQGAGQTCQS
;
A
#
# COMPACT_ATOMS: atom_id res chain seq x y z
N MET A 1 17.66 9.39 0.63
CA MET A 1 18.96 9.42 1.33
C MET A 1 19.08 10.78 1.98
N LYS A 2 19.28 10.80 3.30
CA LYS A 2 19.52 12.03 4.06
C LYS A 2 20.85 11.87 4.78
N CYS A 3 21.83 12.67 4.40
CA CYS A 3 23.14 12.69 5.02
C CYS A 3 23.26 13.86 5.98
N ASP A 4 24.10 13.72 7.00
CA ASP A 4 24.55 14.87 7.77
C ASP A 4 25.29 15.86 6.85
N SER A 5 25.35 17.11 7.29
CA SER A 5 25.84 18.31 6.61
C SER A 5 27.23 18.22 5.94
N ASP A 6 28.00 17.16 6.20
CA ASP A 6 29.30 16.87 5.57
C ASP A 6 29.22 16.10 4.23
N GLY A 7 28.02 15.72 3.77
CA GLY A 7 27.83 15.10 2.44
C GLY A 7 28.48 13.71 2.32
N ASP A 8 29.46 13.58 1.42
CA ASP A 8 30.17 12.32 1.12
C ASP A 8 31.54 12.21 1.82
N ASN A 9 31.85 13.14 2.74
CA ASN A 9 33.16 13.21 3.40
C ASN A 9 33.35 12.15 4.48
N TYR A 10 34.61 11.90 4.85
CA TYR A 10 34.97 11.01 5.95
C TYR A 10 34.19 11.35 7.23
N GLY A 11 33.54 10.34 7.81
CA GLY A 11 32.71 10.49 9.00
C GLY A 11 31.25 10.88 8.71
N ALA A 12 30.90 11.23 7.47
CA ALA A 12 29.52 11.53 7.11
C ALA A 12 28.62 10.30 7.27
N SER A 13 27.47 10.51 7.92
CA SER A 13 26.46 9.48 8.14
C SER A 13 25.25 9.75 7.26
N CYS A 14 24.88 8.76 6.46
CA CYS A 14 23.73 8.81 5.57
C CYS A 14 22.68 7.79 5.98
N VAL A 15 21.46 8.27 6.20
CA VAL A 15 20.29 7.46 6.50
C VAL A 15 19.47 7.27 5.23
N PHE A 16 19.10 6.03 4.98
CA PHE A 16 18.31 5.62 3.83
C PHE A 16 16.90 5.26 4.27
N THR A 17 15.93 5.83 3.58
CA THR A 17 14.51 5.57 3.80
C THR A 17 13.87 5.34 2.44
N CYS A 18 13.07 4.29 2.33
CA CYS A 18 12.31 4.04 1.11
C CYS A 18 10.98 4.78 1.15
N SER A 19 10.48 5.17 -0.02
CA SER A 19 9.10 5.59 -0.15
C SER A 19 8.16 4.44 0.21
N GLY A 20 6.94 4.80 0.63
CA GLY A 20 5.98 3.83 1.11
C GLY A 20 5.74 2.72 0.09
N GLY A 21 5.73 1.49 0.59
CA GLY A 21 5.50 0.33 -0.25
C GLY A 21 6.69 -0.25 -0.98
N HIS A 22 7.87 0.34 -0.79
CA HIS A 22 9.14 -0.34 -0.92
C HIS A 22 9.70 -0.59 0.48
N GLU A 23 10.49 -1.64 0.62
CA GLU A 23 11.20 -2.01 1.83
C GLU A 23 12.70 -1.93 1.55
N LEU A 24 13.44 -1.39 2.51
CA LEU A 24 14.87 -1.20 2.37
C LEU A 24 15.57 -2.55 2.50
N GLN A 25 16.30 -2.94 1.46
CA GLN A 25 17.23 -4.07 1.48
C GLN A 25 18.65 -3.52 1.59
N GLY A 26 19.42 -4.02 2.56
CA GLY A 26 20.76 -3.54 2.87
C GLY A 26 20.83 -2.73 4.17
N SER A 27 21.78 -1.80 4.27
CA SER A 27 22.07 -1.06 5.51
C SER A 27 21.21 0.21 5.67
N ALA A 28 20.35 0.30 6.68
CA ALA A 28 19.49 1.48 6.90
C ALA A 28 20.25 2.80 7.10
N ALA A 29 21.49 2.73 7.57
CA ALA A 29 22.42 3.85 7.60
C ALA A 29 23.82 3.38 7.20
N ARG A 30 24.56 4.26 6.54
CA ARG A 30 25.96 4.02 6.12
C ARG A 30 26.81 5.20 6.55
N VAL A 31 28.07 4.93 6.87
CA VAL A 31 29.06 5.94 7.27
C VAL A 31 30.24 5.90 6.31
N CYS A 32 30.69 7.05 5.85
CA CYS A 32 31.87 7.17 4.98
C CYS A 32 33.15 6.96 5.81
N GLN A 33 33.95 5.97 5.44
CA GLN A 33 35.16 5.56 6.16
C GLN A 33 36.43 6.19 5.55
N TYR A 34 37.57 6.01 6.22
CA TYR A 34 38.85 6.65 5.87
C TYR A 34 39.30 6.35 4.43
N GLY A 35 38.95 5.18 3.90
CA GLY A 35 39.25 4.78 2.53
C GLY A 35 38.31 5.34 1.47
N LEU A 36 37.45 6.32 1.80
CA LEU A 36 36.34 6.79 0.95
C LEU A 36 35.35 5.67 0.58
N THR A 37 35.27 4.66 1.44
CA THR A 37 34.33 3.54 1.31
C THR A 37 33.18 3.69 2.29
N TRP A 38 31.98 3.38 1.85
CA TRP A 38 30.82 3.36 2.73
C TRP A 38 30.77 2.06 3.54
N SER A 39 30.46 2.17 4.83
CA SER A 39 30.21 1.01 5.66
C SER A 39 28.96 0.23 5.21
N GLY A 40 28.92 -1.05 5.57
CA GLY A 40 27.77 -1.92 5.33
C GLY A 40 27.58 -2.32 3.86
N SER A 41 26.37 -2.71 3.53
CA SER A 41 25.97 -3.17 2.20
C SER A 41 25.20 -2.08 1.46
N ASP A 42 25.26 -2.09 0.13
CA ASP A 42 24.46 -1.18 -0.69
C ASP A 42 22.97 -1.31 -0.42
N THR A 43 22.29 -0.16 -0.45
CA THR A 43 20.88 -0.03 -0.09
C THR A 43 20.02 0.05 -1.34
N VAL A 44 19.05 -0.86 -1.46
CA VAL A 44 18.08 -0.87 -2.55
C VAL A 44 16.68 -0.85 -1.97
N CYS A 45 15.81 0.00 -2.52
CA CYS A 45 14.39 -0.01 -2.19
C CYS A 45 13.67 -1.04 -3.09
N ALA A 46 13.40 -2.22 -2.54
CA ALA A 46 12.68 -3.28 -3.25
C ALA A 46 11.18 -3.22 -2.95
N PRO A 47 10.28 -3.68 -3.84
CA PRO A 47 8.86 -3.76 -3.53
C PRO A 47 8.61 -4.60 -2.28
N MET A 48 7.71 -4.13 -1.41
CA MET A 48 7.37 -4.85 -0.18
C MET A 48 6.90 -6.28 -0.50
N ASN A 49 7.46 -7.26 0.20
CA ASN A 49 7.05 -8.66 0.06
C ASN A 49 5.83 -8.93 0.95
N ILE A 50 4.69 -9.25 0.34
CA ILE A 50 3.42 -9.49 1.05
C ILE A 50 3.26 -10.99 1.28
N ASN A 51 3.29 -11.42 2.54
CA ASN A 51 3.05 -12.80 2.92
C ASN A 51 1.54 -13.08 3.02
N VAL A 52 1.02 -13.81 2.02
CA VAL A 52 -0.38 -14.26 1.99
C VAL A 52 -0.61 -15.61 2.68
N GLY A 53 0.46 -16.30 3.08
CA GLY A 53 0.41 -17.60 3.77
C GLY A 53 0.13 -17.50 5.28
N VAL A 54 -0.42 -16.39 5.74
CA VAL A 54 -0.73 -16.14 7.15
C VAL A 54 -2.05 -16.78 7.58
N ARG A 55 -2.17 -17.11 8.87
CA ARG A 55 -3.35 -17.81 9.42
C ARG A 55 -4.52 -16.88 9.74
N THR A 56 -4.25 -15.61 10.02
CA THR A 56 -5.25 -14.65 10.50
C THR A 56 -5.29 -13.37 9.66
N ALA A 57 -6.48 -12.78 9.52
CA ALA A 57 -6.63 -11.48 8.86
C ALA A 57 -5.83 -10.36 9.54
N ALA A 58 -5.75 -10.34 10.88
CA ALA A 58 -4.94 -9.35 11.62
C ALA A 58 -3.47 -9.40 11.20
N ALA A 59 -2.83 -10.58 11.26
CA ALA A 59 -1.45 -10.76 10.79
C ALA A 59 -1.24 -10.42 9.30
N LEU A 60 -2.28 -10.48 8.46
CA LEU A 60 -2.20 -9.98 7.09
C LEU A 60 -2.15 -8.45 7.08
N LEU A 61 -3.05 -7.80 7.82
CA LEU A 61 -3.16 -6.35 7.88
C LEU A 61 -1.96 -5.68 8.57
N ASP A 62 -1.39 -6.31 9.60
CA ASP A 62 -0.22 -5.82 10.33
C ASP A 62 0.99 -5.59 9.42
N GLN A 63 1.11 -6.37 8.33
CA GLN A 63 2.17 -6.16 7.33
C GLN A 63 2.10 -4.77 6.68
N PHE A 64 0.89 -4.19 6.57
CA PHE A 64 0.67 -2.89 5.93
C PHE A 64 0.67 -1.73 6.91
N TYR A 65 0.64 -1.99 8.22
CA TYR A 65 0.65 -0.97 9.26
C TYR A 65 1.85 -0.03 9.10
N GLU A 66 1.60 1.27 9.16
CA GLU A 66 2.52 2.39 8.90
C GLU A 66 3.17 2.42 7.50
N LYS A 67 3.00 1.37 6.68
CA LYS A 67 3.63 1.24 5.36
C LYS A 67 2.71 1.66 4.22
N ARG A 68 1.47 1.14 4.18
CA ARG A 68 0.54 1.33 3.05
C ARG A 68 -0.91 1.48 3.51
N ARG A 69 -1.69 2.26 2.76
CA ARG A 69 -3.15 2.34 2.87
C ARG A 69 -3.77 1.14 2.17
N LEU A 70 -4.93 0.68 2.60
CA LEU A 70 -5.62 -0.46 1.98
C LEU A 70 -6.93 -0.02 1.35
N LEU A 71 -7.16 -0.41 0.11
CA LEU A 71 -8.46 -0.35 -0.54
C LEU A 71 -8.99 -1.77 -0.70
N ILE A 72 -9.92 -2.17 0.16
CA ILE A 72 -10.57 -3.47 0.08
C ILE A 72 -11.77 -3.34 -0.84
N ILE A 73 -11.84 -4.12 -1.90
CA ILE A 73 -12.96 -4.17 -2.85
C ILE A 73 -13.66 -5.51 -2.70
N SER A 74 -14.88 -5.52 -2.19
CA SER A 74 -15.67 -6.73 -1.97
C SER A 74 -16.87 -6.79 -2.89
N ALA A 75 -17.11 -7.96 -3.49
CA ALA A 75 -18.27 -8.23 -4.32
C ALA A 75 -18.77 -9.67 -4.19
N PRO A 76 -20.08 -9.93 -4.39
CA PRO A 76 -20.63 -11.27 -4.29
C PRO A 76 -20.18 -12.20 -5.43
N THR A 77 -19.85 -11.67 -6.62
CA THR A 77 -19.42 -12.44 -7.79
C THR A 77 -18.43 -11.65 -8.65
N ALA A 78 -17.59 -12.34 -9.43
CA ALA A 78 -16.66 -11.69 -10.37
C ALA A 78 -17.37 -11.04 -11.57
N ALA A 79 -18.61 -11.46 -11.85
CA ALA A 79 -19.46 -10.88 -12.87
C ALA A 79 -20.17 -9.59 -12.41
N ASN A 80 -20.05 -9.21 -11.13
CA ASN A 80 -20.68 -8.00 -10.60
C ASN A 80 -20.22 -6.76 -11.38
N HIS A 81 -21.20 -6.00 -11.90
CA HIS A 81 -20.95 -4.81 -12.72
C HIS A 81 -20.05 -3.79 -12.01
N ASN A 82 -20.35 -3.47 -10.75
CA ASN A 82 -19.62 -2.46 -9.98
C ASN A 82 -18.17 -2.88 -9.73
N TYR A 83 -17.95 -4.15 -9.41
CA TYR A 83 -16.60 -4.70 -9.29
C TYR A 83 -15.82 -4.58 -10.59
N ARG A 84 -16.39 -5.03 -11.71
CA ARG A 84 -15.72 -4.93 -13.02
C ARG A 84 -15.40 -3.49 -13.39
N PHE A 85 -16.33 -2.57 -13.20
CA PHE A 85 -16.13 -1.15 -13.47
C PHE A 85 -15.01 -0.56 -12.60
N GLN A 86 -15.02 -0.83 -11.29
CA GLN A 86 -13.98 -0.35 -10.38
C GLN A 86 -12.60 -0.88 -10.78
N MET A 87 -12.49 -2.17 -11.13
CA MET A 87 -11.22 -2.77 -11.52
C MET A 87 -10.65 -2.15 -12.79
N THR A 88 -11.49 -1.92 -13.82
CA THR A 88 -11.07 -1.23 -15.05
C THR A 88 -10.59 0.20 -14.78
N ASN A 89 -11.29 0.93 -13.92
CA ASN A 89 -10.90 2.29 -13.55
C ASN A 89 -9.54 2.31 -12.80
N LEU A 90 -9.33 1.40 -11.85
CA LEU A 90 -8.06 1.32 -11.11
C LEU A 90 -6.89 0.80 -11.96
N GLN A 91 -7.15 0.03 -13.02
CA GLN A 91 -6.11 -0.45 -13.93
C GLN A 91 -5.33 0.69 -14.59
N HIS A 92 -6.02 1.79 -14.94
CA HIS A 92 -5.40 2.96 -15.58
C HIS A 92 -4.73 3.89 -14.56
N ALA A 93 -4.95 3.68 -13.27
CA ALA A 93 -4.54 4.60 -12.20
C ALA A 93 -3.43 4.03 -11.29
N GLN A 94 -2.67 3.04 -11.76
CA GLN A 94 -1.63 2.36 -10.96
C GLN A 94 -0.58 3.32 -10.40
N CYS A 95 -0.08 4.25 -11.22
CA CYS A 95 0.88 5.25 -10.78
C CYS A 95 0.32 6.09 -9.60
N GLY A 96 -0.93 6.54 -9.71
CA GLY A 96 -1.57 7.35 -8.67
C GLY A 96 -1.82 6.60 -7.36
N LEU A 97 -2.06 5.28 -7.44
CA LEU A 97 -2.16 4.39 -6.28
C LEU A 97 -0.80 4.20 -5.60
N ASP A 98 0.27 4.00 -6.38
CA ASP A 98 1.62 3.82 -5.85
C ASP A 98 2.14 5.11 -5.19
N LEU A 99 1.95 6.28 -5.81
CA LEU A 99 2.29 7.57 -5.18
C LEU A 99 1.57 7.78 -3.83
N ARG A 100 0.37 7.23 -3.68
CA ARG A 100 -0.44 7.34 -2.46
C ARG A 100 -0.28 6.14 -1.53
N HIS A 101 0.67 5.26 -1.83
CA HIS A 101 0.98 4.05 -1.06
C HIS A 101 -0.25 3.17 -0.81
N VAL A 102 -1.12 3.02 -1.80
CA VAL A 102 -2.35 2.23 -1.70
C VAL A 102 -2.10 0.79 -2.15
N THR A 103 -2.63 -0.19 -1.42
CA THR A 103 -2.72 -1.58 -1.86
C THR A 103 -4.17 -1.96 -2.05
N VAL A 104 -4.49 -2.52 -3.20
CA VAL A 104 -5.83 -3.03 -3.49
C VAL A 104 -5.91 -4.50 -3.04
N ILE A 105 -6.90 -4.82 -2.22
CA ILE A 105 -7.26 -6.18 -1.82
C ILE A 105 -8.65 -6.49 -2.36
N GLU A 106 -8.72 -7.43 -3.27
CA GLU A 106 -9.98 -7.87 -3.86
C GLU A 106 -10.54 -9.03 -3.04
N VAL A 107 -11.85 -9.05 -2.78
CA VAL A 107 -12.53 -10.16 -2.11
C VAL A 107 -13.82 -10.48 -2.84
N VAL A 108 -13.81 -11.54 -3.64
CA VAL A 108 -14.89 -11.88 -4.57
C VAL A 108 -15.50 -13.23 -4.23
N GLY A 109 -16.82 -13.37 -4.35
CA GLY A 109 -17.55 -14.61 -4.02
C GLY A 109 -18.28 -14.51 -2.69
N THR A 110 -19.08 -15.51 -2.35
CA THR A 110 -19.82 -15.59 -1.08
C THR A 110 -19.39 -16.82 -0.29
N TYR A 111 -19.64 -16.84 1.02
CA TYR A 111 -19.33 -18.00 1.84
C TYR A 111 -19.99 -19.29 1.28
N PRO A 112 -19.25 -20.41 1.14
CA PRO A 112 -17.86 -20.65 1.54
C PRO A 112 -16.80 -20.50 0.43
N ALA A 113 -17.20 -20.08 -0.78
CA ALA A 113 -16.38 -20.08 -2.00
C ALA A 113 -15.80 -18.71 -2.38
N GLN A 114 -15.67 -17.78 -1.43
CA GLN A 114 -15.01 -16.50 -1.66
C GLN A 114 -13.50 -16.68 -1.82
N VAL A 115 -12.88 -15.84 -2.63
CA VAL A 115 -11.44 -15.81 -2.84
C VAL A 115 -10.98 -14.37 -2.71
N GLY A 116 -9.88 -14.18 -2.00
CA GLY A 116 -9.23 -12.88 -1.95
C GLY A 116 -8.05 -12.82 -2.91
N ARG A 117 -7.65 -11.62 -3.32
CA ARG A 117 -6.49 -11.41 -4.19
C ARG A 117 -5.78 -10.11 -3.82
N ILE A 118 -4.45 -10.17 -3.83
CA ILE A 118 -3.57 -9.00 -3.73
C ILE A 118 -2.57 -9.11 -4.88
N ARG A 119 -2.68 -8.23 -5.88
CA ARG A 119 -1.90 -8.33 -7.12
C ARG A 119 -2.05 -9.73 -7.75
N HIS A 120 -0.95 -10.50 -7.86
CA HIS A 120 -0.94 -11.86 -8.40
C HIS A 120 -1.09 -12.95 -7.33
N ARG A 121 -1.16 -12.59 -6.04
CA ARG A 121 -1.24 -13.54 -4.93
C ARG A 121 -2.69 -13.78 -4.54
N LEU A 122 -3.07 -15.05 -4.39
CA LEU A 122 -4.40 -15.45 -3.94
C LEU A 122 -4.43 -15.60 -2.42
N LEU A 123 -5.50 -15.10 -1.80
CA LEU A 123 -5.83 -15.32 -0.40
C LEU A 123 -6.81 -16.50 -0.31
N PRO A 124 -6.56 -17.46 0.58
CA PRO A 124 -7.46 -18.60 0.74
C PRO A 124 -8.85 -18.15 1.22
N PRO A 125 -9.92 -18.92 0.92
CA PRO A 125 -11.30 -18.55 1.29
C PRO A 125 -11.51 -18.23 2.77
N GLY A 126 -10.83 -18.97 3.65
CA GLY A 126 -10.87 -18.70 5.09
C GLY A 126 -10.30 -17.34 5.47
N LEU A 127 -9.19 -16.92 4.87
CA LEU A 127 -8.58 -15.61 5.13
C LEU A 127 -9.43 -14.48 4.53
N ALA A 128 -9.97 -14.68 3.33
CA ALA A 128 -10.94 -13.78 2.70
C ALA A 128 -12.22 -13.60 3.55
N LEU A 129 -12.72 -14.68 4.17
CA LEU A 129 -13.83 -14.61 5.13
C LEU A 129 -13.45 -13.76 6.34
N GLN A 130 -12.31 -14.06 6.97
CA GLN A 130 -11.86 -13.35 8.16
C GLN A 130 -11.70 -11.86 7.91
N LEU A 131 -11.15 -11.45 6.76
CA LEU A 131 -11.05 -10.04 6.37
C LEU A 131 -12.43 -9.36 6.33
N ARG A 132 -13.43 -10.00 5.72
CA ARG A 132 -14.80 -9.46 5.70
C ARG A 132 -15.39 -9.36 7.10
N LEU A 133 -15.17 -10.35 7.96
CA LEU A 133 -15.70 -10.33 9.33
C LEU A 133 -15.03 -9.25 10.18
N LEU A 134 -13.70 -9.14 10.10
CA LEU A 134 -12.91 -8.15 10.83
C LEU A 134 -13.31 -6.73 10.45
N LEU A 135 -13.41 -6.46 9.14
CA LEU A 135 -13.78 -5.14 8.60
C LEU A 135 -15.30 -4.95 8.45
N ARG A 136 -16.13 -5.86 8.96
CA ARG A 136 -17.61 -5.79 8.87
C ARG A 136 -18.11 -5.50 7.45
N ILE A 137 -17.57 -6.19 6.45
CA ILE A 137 -17.93 -6.02 5.03
C ILE A 137 -19.02 -7.03 4.66
N PRO A 138 -20.15 -6.59 4.07
CA PRO A 138 -21.21 -7.48 3.63
C PRO A 138 -20.74 -8.39 2.49
N GLN A 139 -21.27 -9.62 2.46
CA GLN A 139 -20.92 -10.60 1.43
C GLN A 139 -21.84 -10.52 0.20
N ARG A 140 -23.06 -10.01 0.37
CA ARG A 140 -24.13 -10.05 -0.65
C ARG A 140 -24.23 -8.78 -1.49
N SER A 141 -23.45 -7.76 -1.18
CA SER A 141 -23.44 -6.49 -1.88
C SER A 141 -22.01 -6.09 -2.24
N PHE A 142 -21.89 -5.24 -3.25
CA PHE A 142 -20.64 -4.56 -3.55
C PHE A 142 -20.33 -3.56 -2.43
N GLN A 143 -19.10 -3.56 -1.94
CA GLN A 143 -18.64 -2.57 -0.99
C GLN A 143 -17.13 -2.41 -1.06
N MET A 144 -16.67 -1.16 -1.08
CA MET A 144 -15.27 -0.82 -0.89
C MET A 144 -15.04 -0.22 0.49
N VAL A 145 -13.88 -0.51 1.07
CA VAL A 145 -13.43 0.05 2.34
C VAL A 145 -12.02 0.59 2.16
N LEU A 146 -11.84 1.88 2.46
CA LEU A 146 -10.55 2.56 2.48
C LEU A 146 -10.05 2.62 3.92
N VAL A 147 -8.93 1.95 4.17
CA VAL A 147 -8.24 1.91 5.45
C VAL A 147 -6.95 2.72 5.34
N ASP A 148 -6.67 3.57 6.32
CA ASP A 148 -5.42 4.33 6.36
C ASP A 148 -4.21 3.47 6.76
N LYS A 149 -3.04 4.10 6.90
CA LYS A 149 -1.80 3.40 7.30
C LYS A 149 -1.83 2.95 8.75
N GLN A 150 -2.74 3.47 9.57
CA GLN A 150 -2.92 3.12 10.97
C GLN A 150 -3.92 1.97 11.15
N GLY A 151 -4.43 1.40 10.06
CA GLY A 151 -5.44 0.34 10.13
C GLY A 151 -6.85 0.85 10.44
N LEU A 152 -7.08 2.17 10.39
CA LEU A 152 -8.38 2.76 10.67
C LEU A 152 -9.23 2.83 9.40
N ASP A 153 -10.48 2.39 9.54
CA ASP A 153 -11.51 2.54 8.51
C ASP A 153 -11.89 4.02 8.35
N LYS A 154 -11.52 4.61 7.20
CA LYS A 154 -11.75 6.03 6.90
C LYS A 154 -13.00 6.27 6.09
N GLN A 155 -13.25 5.41 5.11
CA GLN A 155 -14.30 5.64 4.13
C GLN A 155 -14.81 4.33 3.55
N ARG A 156 -16.13 4.27 3.35
CA ARG A 156 -16.81 3.13 2.72
C ARG A 156 -17.58 3.61 1.50
N TYR A 157 -17.55 2.83 0.43
CA TYR A 157 -18.24 3.14 -0.81
C TYR A 157 -19.13 1.96 -1.23
N PRO A 158 -20.47 2.13 -1.25
CA PRO A 158 -21.39 1.09 -1.72
C PRO A 158 -21.53 1.04 -3.25
N PHE A 159 -20.85 1.94 -3.97
CA PHE A 159 -20.83 2.06 -5.43
C PHE A 159 -19.40 2.35 -5.91
N PRO A 160 -19.07 2.08 -7.18
CA PRO A 160 -17.74 2.34 -7.69
C PRO A 160 -17.50 3.86 -7.81
N ILE A 161 -16.26 4.29 -7.58
CA ILE A 161 -15.84 5.70 -7.65
C ILE A 161 -14.71 5.86 -8.63
N THR A 162 -14.55 7.06 -9.16
CA THR A 162 -13.43 7.39 -10.06
C THR A 162 -12.10 7.37 -9.31
N ALA A 163 -11.00 7.10 -10.02
CA ALA A 163 -9.68 7.13 -9.40
C ALA A 163 -9.36 8.54 -8.86
N ALA A 164 -9.81 9.59 -9.56
CA ALA A 164 -9.67 10.98 -9.13
C ALA A 164 -10.36 11.22 -7.77
N GLU A 165 -11.62 10.80 -7.59
CA GLU A 165 -12.33 10.96 -6.31
C GLU A 165 -11.70 10.17 -5.16
N LEU A 166 -11.19 8.96 -5.47
CA LEU A 166 -10.43 8.18 -4.48
C LEU A 166 -9.18 8.97 -4.04
N PHE A 167 -8.46 9.53 -4.99
CA PHE A 167 -7.23 10.27 -4.75
C PHE A 167 -7.46 11.57 -3.98
N THR A 168 -8.48 12.34 -4.35
CA THR A 168 -8.84 13.55 -3.62
C THR A 168 -9.21 13.22 -2.17
N THR A 169 -9.95 12.13 -1.94
CA THR A 169 -10.26 11.66 -0.58
C THR A 169 -8.99 11.33 0.20
N ILE A 170 -8.07 10.55 -0.37
CA ILE A 170 -6.82 10.18 0.30
C ILE A 170 -5.95 11.40 0.59
N ASP A 171 -5.89 12.36 -0.33
CA ASP A 171 -5.09 13.59 -0.20
C ASP A 171 -5.61 14.52 0.91
N THR A 172 -6.81 14.27 1.46
CA THR A 172 -7.28 14.96 2.67
C THR A 172 -6.63 14.45 3.97
N PHE A 173 -6.06 13.25 3.97
CA PHE A 173 -5.57 12.60 5.20
C PHE A 173 -4.33 13.32 5.75
N PRO A 174 -4.21 13.56 7.07
CA PRO A 174 -3.08 14.29 7.66
C PRO A 174 -1.71 13.72 7.26
N LEU A 175 -1.47 12.41 7.47
CA LEU A 175 -0.24 11.76 7.04
C LEU A 175 0.03 11.86 5.53
N ARG A 176 -1.03 11.96 4.71
CA ARG A 176 -0.87 12.08 3.27
C ARG A 176 -0.33 13.47 2.91
N LYS A 177 -0.73 14.53 3.62
CA LYS A 177 -0.23 15.89 3.40
C LYS A 177 1.28 15.97 3.68
N ASP A 178 1.75 15.31 4.73
CA ASP A 178 3.19 15.24 5.04
C ASP A 178 3.96 14.49 3.93
N GLU A 179 3.40 13.39 3.41
CA GLU A 179 3.96 12.66 2.28
C GLU A 179 4.04 13.53 1.00
N MET A 180 3.05 14.38 0.74
CA MET A 180 3.02 15.26 -0.44
C MET A 180 4.17 16.28 -0.43
N VAL A 181 4.47 16.86 0.74
CA VAL A 181 5.58 17.81 0.89
C VAL A 181 6.91 17.14 0.54
N LEU A 182 7.13 15.91 1.02
CA LEU A 182 8.33 15.13 0.70
C LEU A 182 8.41 14.76 -0.79
N GLN A 183 7.28 14.43 -1.42
CA GLN A 183 7.22 14.06 -2.84
C GLN A 183 7.46 15.23 -3.78
N GLN A 184 6.98 16.43 -3.44
CA GLN A 184 7.23 17.66 -4.21
C GLN A 184 8.72 17.98 -4.25
N GLY A 185 9.44 17.81 -3.14
CA GLY A 185 10.90 17.96 -3.10
C GLY A 185 11.67 16.91 -3.91
N ALA A 186 11.05 15.76 -4.19
CA ALA A 186 11.65 14.65 -4.95
C ALA A 186 11.24 14.61 -6.44
N GLY A 187 10.40 15.54 -6.90
CA GLY A 187 9.92 15.58 -8.29
C GLY A 187 9.03 14.40 -8.71
N GLN A 188 8.48 13.64 -7.74
CA GLN A 188 7.65 12.47 -8.03
C GLN A 188 6.25 12.90 -8.49
N THR A 189 6.00 12.83 -9.79
CA THR A 189 4.68 13.11 -10.38
C THR A 189 4.27 11.97 -11.32
N CYS A 190 2.97 11.67 -11.35
CA CYS A 190 2.40 10.84 -12.41
C CYS A 190 1.97 11.78 -13.53
N GLN A 191 2.51 11.58 -14.74
CA GLN A 191 1.91 12.17 -15.93
C GLN A 191 0.61 11.40 -16.22
N SER A 192 -0.49 12.15 -16.33
CA SER A 192 -1.83 11.66 -16.62
C SER A 192 -1.94 11.16 -18.06
#